data_AF-A0AAU2VVE2-F1
#
_entry.id   AF-A0AAU2VVE2-F1
#
_cell.length_a   1.000
_cell.length_b   1.000
_cell.length_c   1.000
_cell.angle_alpha   90.00
_cell.angle_beta   90.00
_cell.angle_gamma   90.00
#
_symmetry.space_group_name_H-M   'P 1'
#
loop_
_entity.id
_entity.type
_entity.pdbx_description
1 polymer ?
#
loop_
_entity_poly.entity_id
_entity_poly.type
_entity_poly.pdbx_seq_one_letter_code
_entity_poly.pdbx_strand_id
1 'polypeptide(L)'
;MLVAIACPVAAESRAAWRQQGARQAEQRDWYAQNFGSIDALRQAVDEPGLRRIRDEKGPANAVREVKRRLPRLPLDVAVTLVKEL
;
A
#
# COMPACT_ATOMS: atom_id res chain seq x y z
N MET A 1 -13.25 14.91 -44.68
CA MET A 1 -12.82 15.44 -43.37
C MET A 1 -13.26 14.45 -42.30
N LEU A 2 -12.33 13.70 -41.70
CA LEU A 2 -12.64 12.78 -40.60
C LEU A 2 -12.46 13.55 -39.28
N VAL A 3 -13.58 13.84 -38.61
CA VAL A 3 -13.57 14.40 -37.26
C VAL A 3 -13.10 13.30 -36.31
N ALA A 4 -11.85 13.41 -35.86
CA ALA A 4 -11.36 12.62 -34.74
C ALA A 4 -12.11 13.07 -33.49
N ILE A 5 -13.16 12.32 -33.12
CA ILE A 5 -13.83 12.46 -31.83
C ILE A 5 -12.82 11.97 -30.79
N ALA A 6 -12.02 12.89 -30.28
CA ALA A 6 -11.17 12.66 -29.13
C ALA A 6 -12.08 12.42 -27.93
N CYS A 7 -12.36 11.15 -27.66
CA CYS A 7 -13.17 10.73 -26.51
C CYS A 7 -12.49 11.21 -25.21
N PRO A 8 -13.08 12.16 -24.46
CA PRO A 8 -12.44 12.75 -23.26
C PRO A 8 -12.14 11.70 -22.18
N VAL A 9 -12.92 10.62 -22.15
CA VAL A 9 -12.77 9.46 -21.25
C VAL A 9 -11.37 8.81 -21.35
N ALA A 10 -10.73 8.83 -22.52
CA ALA A 10 -9.41 8.24 -22.73
C ALA A 10 -8.24 9.12 -22.19
N ALA A 11 -8.49 10.42 -22.01
CA ALA A 11 -7.53 11.34 -21.42
C ALA A 11 -7.61 11.33 -19.90
N GLU A 12 -8.84 11.29 -19.35
CA GLU A 12 -9.10 11.21 -17.91
C GLU A 12 -8.57 9.90 -17.30
N SER A 13 -8.79 8.78 -17.99
CA SER A 13 -8.23 7.48 -17.58
C SER A 13 -6.69 7.53 -17.52
N ARG A 14 -5.99 7.99 -18.56
CA ARG A 14 -4.51 8.10 -18.55
C ARG A 14 -3.98 9.04 -17.46
N ALA A 15 -4.69 10.12 -17.13
CA ALA A 15 -4.33 11.00 -16.03
C ALA A 15 -4.50 10.30 -14.67
N ALA A 16 -5.59 9.56 -14.48
CA ALA A 16 -5.84 8.75 -13.29
C ALA A 16 -4.76 7.67 -13.11
N TRP A 17 -4.40 6.95 -14.18
CA TRP A 17 -3.31 5.95 -14.16
C TRP A 17 -1.96 6.57 -13.76
N ARG A 18 -1.62 7.76 -14.29
CA ARG A 18 -0.39 8.47 -13.91
C ARG A 18 -0.38 8.91 -12.45
N GLN A 19 -1.49 9.47 -11.97
CA GLN A 19 -1.60 9.86 -10.55
C GLN A 19 -1.51 8.65 -9.62
N GLN A 20 -2.11 7.52 -10.01
CA GLN A 20 -2.07 6.29 -9.24
C GLN A 20 -0.64 5.70 -9.21
N GLY A 21 0.06 5.72 -10.34
CA GLY A 21 1.46 5.33 -10.43
C GLY A 21 2.38 6.22 -9.58
N ALA A 22 2.18 7.54 -9.61
CA ALA A 22 2.94 8.49 -8.79
C ALA A 22 2.74 8.25 -7.29
N ARG A 23 1.50 8.04 -6.83
CA ARG A 23 1.22 7.69 -5.42
C ARG A 23 1.84 6.36 -5.00
N GLN A 24 1.85 5.37 -5.89
CA GLN A 24 2.49 4.08 -5.61
C GLN A 24 4.01 4.23 -5.51
N ALA A 25 4.61 5.04 -6.40
CA ALA A 25 6.03 5.35 -6.36
C ALA A 25 6.40 6.11 -5.07
N GLU A 26 5.62 7.11 -4.66
CA GLU A 26 5.85 7.87 -3.43
C GLU A 26 5.76 7.00 -2.18
N GLN A 27 4.76 6.09 -2.11
CA GLN A 27 4.65 5.15 -0.99
C GLN A 27 5.82 4.16 -0.96
N ARG A 28 6.32 3.72 -2.13
CA ARG A 28 7.49 2.83 -2.22
C ARG A 28 8.78 3.54 -1.83
N ASP A 29 8.96 4.78 -2.27
CA ASP A 29 10.11 5.63 -1.91
C ASP A 29 10.12 5.89 -0.39
N TRP A 30 8.96 6.27 0.17
CA TRP A 30 8.81 6.42 1.62
C TRP A 30 9.16 5.14 2.37
N TYR A 31 8.68 3.98 1.91
CA TYR A 31 9.02 2.68 2.52
C TYR A 31 10.52 2.38 2.45
N ALA A 32 11.15 2.62 1.30
CA ALA A 32 12.58 2.43 1.11
C ALA A 32 13.41 3.34 2.03
N GLN A 33 12.97 4.58 2.25
CA GLN A 33 13.66 5.54 3.13
C GLN A 33 13.47 5.25 4.62
N ASN A 34 12.30 4.79 5.04
CA ASN A 34 11.97 4.63 6.46
C ASN A 34 12.34 3.26 7.02
N PHE A 35 12.19 2.20 6.21
CA PHE A 35 12.46 0.82 6.65
C PHE A 35 13.50 0.14 5.77
N GLY A 36 13.47 0.37 4.46
CA GLY A 36 14.41 -0.24 3.51
C GLY A 36 14.27 -1.76 3.32
N SER A 37 13.59 -2.48 4.21
CA SER A 37 13.38 -3.92 4.17
C SER A 37 12.21 -4.37 5.04
N ILE A 38 11.66 -5.56 4.74
CA ILE A 38 10.53 -6.10 5.49
C ILE A 38 10.93 -6.54 6.90
N ASP A 39 12.18 -6.98 7.08
CA ASP A 39 12.74 -7.33 8.38
C ASP A 39 12.82 -6.11 9.31
N ALA A 40 13.32 -4.98 8.80
CA ALA A 40 13.33 -3.71 9.53
C ALA A 40 11.91 -3.24 9.87
N LEU A 41 10.95 -3.45 8.97
CA LEU A 41 9.54 -3.18 9.25
C LEU A 41 9.01 -4.08 10.38
N ARG A 42 9.33 -5.38 10.39
CA ARG A 42 8.94 -6.32 11.46
C ARG A 42 9.48 -5.87 12.82
N GLN A 43 10.75 -5.47 12.87
CA GLN A 43 11.37 -4.97 14.11
C GLN A 43 10.74 -3.65 14.59
N ALA A 44 10.25 -2.83 13.68
CA ALA A 44 9.61 -1.55 14.01
C ALA A 44 8.13 -1.69 14.41
N VAL A 45 7.47 -2.80 14.06
CA VAL A 45 6.08 -3.06 14.46
C VAL A 45 6.02 -3.93 15.70
N ASP A 46 4.95 -3.77 16.47
CA ASP A 46 4.62 -4.66 17.57
C ASP A 46 4.12 -6.01 17.03
N GLU A 47 5.08 -6.88 16.66
CA GLU A 47 4.84 -8.22 16.13
C GLU A 47 3.85 -9.06 16.96
N PRO A 48 4.03 -9.23 18.29
CA PRO A 48 3.13 -10.05 19.09
C PRO A 48 1.70 -9.48 19.15
N GLY A 49 1.53 -8.16 19.23
CA GLY A 49 0.21 -7.56 19.19
C GLY A 49 -0.45 -7.67 17.82
N LEU A 50 0.32 -7.57 16.74
CA LEU A 50 -0.19 -7.74 15.39
C LEU A 50 -0.64 -9.19 15.11
N ARG A 51 0.16 -10.16 15.58
CA ARG A 51 -0.17 -11.59 15.52
C ARG A 51 -1.46 -11.88 16.30
N ARG A 52 -1.57 -11.35 17.51
CA ARG A 52 -2.80 -11.46 18.31
C ARG A 52 -4.03 -10.90 17.59
N ILE A 53 -3.92 -9.71 16.98
CA ILE A 53 -5.02 -9.13 16.19
C ILE A 53 -5.37 -10.01 14.99
N ARG A 54 -4.37 -10.57 14.31
CA ARG A 54 -4.59 -11.49 13.20
C ARG A 54 -5.34 -12.74 13.64
N ASP A 55 -4.95 -13.33 14.76
CA ASP A 55 -5.54 -14.58 15.26
C ASP A 55 -6.94 -14.35 15.85
N GLU A 56 -7.18 -13.24 16.56
CA GLU A 56 -8.48 -12.92 17.18
C GLU A 56 -9.50 -12.32 16.20
N LYS A 57 -9.06 -11.46 15.27
CA LYS A 57 -9.95 -10.65 14.40
C LYS A 57 -9.77 -10.95 12.91
N GLY A 58 -8.80 -11.78 12.55
CA GLY A 58 -8.50 -12.15 11.17
C GLY A 58 -7.46 -11.25 10.48
N PRO A 59 -6.91 -11.72 9.34
CA PRO A 59 -5.81 -11.06 8.64
C PRO A 59 -6.18 -9.69 8.07
N ALA A 60 -7.42 -9.49 7.61
CA ALA A 60 -7.86 -8.20 7.09
C ALA A 60 -7.86 -7.10 8.17
N ASN A 61 -8.22 -7.45 9.41
CA ASN A 61 -8.19 -6.52 10.54
C ASN A 61 -6.76 -6.21 10.97
N ALA A 62 -5.85 -7.18 10.92
CA ALA A 62 -4.43 -6.94 11.15
C ALA A 62 -3.84 -5.98 10.11
N VAL A 63 -4.10 -6.19 8.81
CA VAL A 63 -3.65 -5.26 7.74
C VAL A 63 -4.22 -3.86 7.95
N ARG A 64 -5.50 -3.76 8.35
CA ARG A 64 -6.14 -2.47 8.64
C ARG A 64 -5.49 -1.75 9.81
N GLU A 65 -5.09 -2.47 10.85
CA GLU A 65 -4.37 -1.90 11.98
C GLU A 65 -2.96 -1.42 11.58
N VAL A 66 -2.23 -2.19 10.77
CA VAL A 66 -0.95 -1.74 10.18
C VAL A 66 -1.14 -0.44 9.42
N LYS A 67 -2.16 -0.39 8.54
CA LYS A 67 -2.45 0.81 7.75
C LYS A 67 -2.93 1.99 8.60
N ARG A 68 -3.53 1.75 9.77
CA ARG A 68 -3.89 2.82 10.71
C ARG A 68 -2.65 3.41 11.40
N ARG A 69 -1.68 2.56 11.77
CA ARG A 69 -0.42 2.98 12.40
C ARG A 69 0.56 3.60 11.39
N LEU A 70 0.61 3.03 10.19
CA LEU A 70 1.51 3.40 9.10
C LEU A 70 0.69 3.69 7.82
N PRO A 71 0.03 4.87 7.74
CA PRO A 71 -0.87 5.19 6.62
C PRO A 71 -0.15 5.27 5.28
N ARG A 72 1.13 5.65 5.28
CA ARG A 72 1.98 5.73 4.08
C ARG A 72 2.56 4.39 3.61
N LEU A 73 2.41 3.32 4.40
CA LEU A 73 2.94 2.01 4.02
C LEU A 73 2.19 1.47 2.79
N PRO A 74 2.90 0.98 1.75
CA PRO A 74 2.26 0.32 0.63
C PRO A 74 1.37 -0.84 1.10
N LEU A 75 0.17 -0.97 0.53
CA LEU A 75 -0.79 -1.99 0.95
C LEU A 75 -0.23 -3.42 0.76
N ASP A 76 0.47 -3.65 -0.35
CA ASP A 76 1.10 -4.94 -0.65
C ASP A 76 2.14 -5.35 0.40
N VAL A 77 2.93 -4.39 0.90
CA VAL A 77 3.90 -4.61 1.97
C VAL A 77 3.17 -4.90 3.30
N ALA A 78 2.10 -4.18 3.61
CA ALA A 78 1.29 -4.43 4.81
C ALA A 78 0.66 -5.84 4.80
N VAL A 79 0.18 -6.29 3.64
CA VAL A 79 -0.36 -7.64 3.46
C VAL A 79 0.73 -8.69 3.62
N THR A 80 1.89 -8.46 3.00
CA THR A 80 3.05 -9.37 3.10
C THR A 80 3.51 -9.51 4.54
N LEU A 81 3.63 -8.39 5.26
CA LEU A 81 3.95 -8.38 6.69
C LEU A 81 3.00 -9.30 7.48
N VAL A 82 1.69 -9.13 7.35
CA VAL A 82 0.69 -9.91 8.10
C VAL A 82 0.68 -11.39 7.72
N LYS A 83 1.00 -11.72 6.46
CA LYS A 83 1.10 -13.11 5.97
C LYS A 83 2.31 -13.85 6.56
N GLU A 84 3.39 -13.14 6.83
CA GLU A 84 4.64 -13.73 7.31
C GLU A 84 4.75 -13.80 8.85
N LEU A 85 3.74 -13.29 9.58
CA LEU A 85 3.61 -13.46 11.05
C LEU A 85 3.22 -14.88 11.47
#